data_AF-A0A6A1WEB6-F1
#
_entry.id   AF-A0A6A1WEB6-F1
#
_cell.length_a   1.000
_cell.length_b   1.000
_cell.length_c   1.000
_cell.angle_alpha   90.00
_cell.angle_beta   90.00
_cell.angle_gamma   90.00
#
_symmetry.space_group_name_H-M   'P 1'
#
loop_
_entity.id
_entity.type
_entity.pdbx_description
1 polymer ?
#
loop_
_entity_poly.entity_id
_entity_poly.type
_entity_poly.pdbx_seq_one_letter_code
_entity_poly.pdbx_strand_id
1 'polypeptide(L)'
;MRKTDWCSPGHSLNKVVPGKRFDNVVRKNGVGLTCASMGMTSFSDASADENLPGVGENIVCSFSASSKRISQQIAFFFNRKEQEEMVLADLHLKPGEAWEYCPRETLRRVSKILKDEFNLEMNAGFENEFFLLKSVLREGKEDWVPIDSTAYCSSSAFDAVSTIFQEVIAVLNSLNITVEQVHAESGKGQFEMALGHTVCTNAADRLVFTREVIRAVARNHGLLATFMPKYALDDLGSGSHVHISLYQNGENVFMASGETSWHGMSTLGAEFMAGVYHHLPAILAFTAPVPNSYDRIVPNMWSGAYQCWGKENREAPLRTACPPGIPDGFVSNFELKSFDGCANPYLGLAAMVAAGIDGLRRHLSLPEPIDTNPHSVGNKLHRLPKSLSESLEALQKDSIFKDLMGGKLLVAIKAIRKAEIDHYSKHIDGERRTRTLAFAEAPQAEVQAGPWNQAHATFYEGGSGTFGGACGYQDVVQEGYGLENTAALSTVLFKKGQTCGACYEIKCANDPQWCNLGRPSLFVTATNHCPLTTINRLKMEGGATHHENISILPSLASSNLPLTRPALFQSNTEGSYFISFASFCILLHVLVEGLFFCFRN
;
A
#
# COMPACT_ATOMS: atom_id res chain seq x y z
N MET A 1 6.19 -10.12 16.81
CA MET A 1 7.08 -10.82 15.84
C MET A 1 8.04 -9.82 15.18
N ARG A 2 9.06 -10.22 14.40
CA ARG A 2 9.88 -9.27 13.59
C ARG A 2 9.93 -9.71 12.14
N LYS A 3 9.51 -8.82 11.24
CA LYS A 3 9.51 -8.96 9.79
C LYS A 3 10.83 -8.42 9.24
N THR A 4 11.59 -9.28 8.58
CA THR A 4 12.87 -8.96 7.93
C THR A 4 12.60 -8.80 6.45
N ASP A 5 12.71 -7.58 5.95
CA ASP A 5 12.37 -7.21 4.58
C ASP A 5 13.63 -6.96 3.76
N TRP A 6 13.62 -7.42 2.52
CA TRP A 6 14.63 -7.10 1.52
C TRP A 6 13.96 -6.81 0.19
N CYS A 7 14.65 -6.11 -0.70
CA CYS A 7 14.12 -5.82 -2.03
C CYS A 7 14.80 -6.72 -3.07
N SER A 8 13.99 -7.48 -3.81
CA SER A 8 14.39 -8.04 -5.10
C SER A 8 14.27 -6.98 -6.20
N PRO A 9 14.80 -7.21 -7.41
CA PRO A 9 14.64 -6.28 -8.53
C PRO A 9 13.18 -6.06 -8.97
N GLY A 10 12.24 -6.89 -8.49
CA GLY A 10 10.81 -6.78 -8.76
C GLY A 10 9.97 -6.33 -7.56
N HIS A 11 10.25 -6.81 -6.33
CA HIS A 11 9.34 -6.64 -5.18
C HIS A 11 10.06 -6.54 -3.84
N SER A 12 9.38 -6.01 -2.84
CA SER A 12 9.76 -6.18 -1.43
C SER A 12 9.33 -7.57 -0.97
N LEU A 13 10.26 -8.34 -0.43
CA LEU A 13 10.06 -9.69 0.08
C LEU A 13 10.37 -9.71 1.58
N ASN A 14 9.79 -10.66 2.31
CA ASN A 14 10.00 -10.75 3.75
C ASN A 14 10.05 -12.17 4.32
N LYS A 15 10.65 -12.28 5.50
CA LYS A 15 10.55 -13.42 6.41
C LYS A 15 10.21 -12.91 7.80
N VAL A 16 9.32 -13.63 8.49
CA VAL A 16 8.96 -13.27 9.86
C VAL A 16 9.66 -14.21 10.84
N VAL A 17 10.28 -13.64 11.87
CA VAL A 17 10.97 -14.38 12.94
C VAL A 17 10.46 -13.95 14.32
N PRO A 18 10.44 -14.83 15.32
CA PRO A 18 10.14 -14.44 16.70
C PRO A 18 11.14 -13.41 17.23
N GLY A 19 10.69 -12.43 18.01
CA GLY A 19 11.53 -11.32 18.51
C GLY A 19 12.77 -11.80 19.28
N LYS A 20 12.62 -12.80 20.15
CA LYS A 20 13.76 -13.42 20.87
C LYS A 20 14.77 -14.06 19.91
N ARG A 21 14.31 -14.75 18.86
CA ARG A 21 15.20 -15.32 17.83
C ARG A 21 15.90 -14.21 17.07
N PHE A 22 15.20 -13.10 16.81
CA PHE A 22 15.80 -11.99 16.12
C PHE A 22 16.99 -11.44 16.92
N ASP A 23 16.78 -11.12 18.18
CA ASP A 23 17.80 -10.50 19.03
C ASP A 23 18.98 -11.43 19.33
N ASN A 24 18.71 -12.73 19.54
CA ASN A 24 19.75 -13.68 19.94
C ASN A 24 20.55 -14.24 18.75
N VAL A 25 19.93 -14.38 17.58
CA VAL A 25 20.53 -15.11 16.44
C VAL A 25 20.58 -14.26 15.19
N VAL A 26 19.44 -13.76 14.73
CA VAL A 26 19.30 -13.14 13.40
C VAL A 26 20.08 -11.84 13.30
N ARG A 27 20.09 -11.02 14.36
CA ARG A 27 20.84 -9.76 14.37
C ARG A 27 22.34 -9.97 14.15
N LYS A 28 22.89 -11.09 14.64
CA LYS A 28 24.32 -11.41 14.55
C LYS A 28 24.67 -12.23 13.31
N ASN A 29 23.85 -13.23 13.00
CA ASN A 29 24.16 -14.25 12.01
C ASN A 29 23.33 -14.13 10.72
N GLY A 30 22.32 -13.27 10.74
CA GLY A 30 21.36 -13.13 9.65
C GLY A 30 20.29 -14.23 9.58
N VAL A 31 19.50 -14.21 8.50
CA VAL A 31 18.51 -15.23 8.13
C VAL A 31 18.84 -15.75 6.74
N GLY A 32 18.87 -17.07 6.58
CA GLY A 32 19.10 -17.70 5.27
C GLY A 32 17.93 -17.49 4.31
N LEU A 33 18.24 -17.21 3.05
CA LEU A 33 17.35 -17.03 1.92
C LEU A 33 17.83 -17.84 0.72
N THR A 34 16.89 -18.26 -0.12
CA THR A 34 17.21 -18.88 -1.41
C THR A 34 17.61 -17.79 -2.41
N CYS A 35 18.76 -17.95 -3.08
CA CYS A 35 19.24 -17.00 -4.08
C CYS A 35 18.23 -16.77 -5.23
N ALA A 36 17.45 -17.78 -5.59
CA ALA A 36 16.36 -17.71 -6.57
C ALA A 36 15.37 -16.56 -6.32
N SER A 37 15.19 -16.15 -5.06
CA SER A 37 14.30 -15.03 -4.70
C SER A 37 14.67 -13.70 -5.36
N MET A 38 15.93 -13.54 -5.79
CA MET A 38 16.37 -12.35 -6.52
C MET A 38 16.12 -12.40 -8.02
N GLY A 39 15.78 -13.57 -8.56
CA GLY A 39 15.40 -13.75 -9.96
C GLY A 39 13.89 -13.85 -10.16
N MET A 40 13.09 -13.81 -9.09
CA MET A 40 11.63 -13.95 -9.16
C MET A 40 10.96 -12.77 -9.86
N THR A 41 9.90 -13.08 -10.58
CA THR A 41 9.05 -12.12 -11.33
C THR A 41 7.84 -11.69 -10.50
N SER A 42 7.02 -10.78 -11.02
CA SER A 42 5.77 -10.34 -10.37
C SER A 42 4.65 -11.38 -10.37
N PHE A 43 4.69 -12.30 -11.32
CA PHE A 43 3.61 -13.25 -11.59
C PHE A 43 3.99 -14.70 -11.27
N SER A 44 5.22 -14.96 -10.81
CA SER A 44 5.71 -16.32 -10.58
C SER A 44 6.84 -16.38 -9.55
N ASP A 45 6.76 -17.37 -8.66
CA ASP A 45 7.78 -17.76 -7.69
C ASP A 45 8.95 -18.56 -8.33
N ALA A 46 9.11 -18.50 -9.65
CA ALA A 46 10.23 -19.07 -10.39
C ALA A 46 11.26 -18.00 -10.74
N SER A 47 12.55 -18.34 -10.64
CA SER A 47 13.62 -17.47 -11.11
C SER A 47 13.61 -17.37 -12.63
N ALA A 48 13.64 -16.14 -13.15
CA ALA A 48 13.86 -15.85 -14.56
C ALA A 48 15.34 -15.90 -14.95
N ASP A 49 16.27 -15.86 -13.99
CA ASP A 49 17.71 -15.93 -14.22
C ASP A 49 18.25 -17.33 -13.92
N GLU A 50 18.85 -17.95 -14.93
CA GLU A 50 19.50 -19.27 -14.83
C GLU A 50 20.67 -19.28 -13.84
N ASN A 51 21.30 -18.12 -13.57
CA ASN A 51 22.36 -17.96 -12.57
C ASN A 51 21.84 -17.83 -11.13
N LEU A 52 20.52 -17.76 -10.96
CA LEU A 52 19.85 -17.74 -9.66
C LEU A 52 18.91 -18.97 -9.53
N PRO A 53 19.46 -20.20 -9.60
CA PRO A 53 18.64 -21.40 -9.51
C PRO A 53 18.06 -21.61 -8.12
N GLY A 54 17.05 -22.47 -8.01
CA GLY A 54 16.50 -22.93 -6.72
C GLY A 54 17.45 -23.85 -5.93
N VAL A 55 18.65 -24.13 -6.45
CA VAL A 55 19.64 -25.08 -5.90
C VAL A 55 20.95 -24.34 -5.66
N GLY A 56 21.51 -24.38 -4.45
CA GLY A 56 22.80 -23.74 -4.16
C GLY A 56 22.92 -23.15 -2.75
N GLU A 57 23.92 -22.29 -2.56
CA GLU A 57 24.20 -21.65 -1.26
C GLU A 57 23.06 -20.74 -0.80
N ASN A 58 22.75 -20.80 0.51
CA ASN A 58 21.81 -19.87 1.13
C ASN A 58 22.46 -18.48 1.21
N ILE A 59 21.76 -17.47 0.69
CA ILE A 59 22.11 -16.07 0.89
C ILE A 59 21.75 -15.68 2.32
N VAL A 60 22.63 -14.95 2.99
CA VAL A 60 22.38 -14.46 4.34
C VAL A 60 21.80 -13.05 4.25
N CYS A 61 20.54 -12.90 4.64
CA CYS A 61 20.00 -11.59 5.02
C CYS A 61 20.67 -11.15 6.31
N SER A 62 21.58 -10.18 6.23
CA SER A 62 22.25 -9.62 7.39
C SER A 62 21.76 -8.20 7.66
N PHE A 63 22.02 -7.70 8.86
CA PHE A 63 21.56 -6.38 9.28
C PHE A 63 22.77 -5.49 9.49
N SER A 64 22.84 -4.39 8.76
CA SER A 64 23.79 -3.33 9.03
C SER A 64 23.34 -2.54 10.28
N ALA A 65 24.27 -1.92 10.98
CA ALA A 65 23.96 -0.93 12.03
C ALA A 65 23.13 0.26 11.49
N SER A 66 23.14 0.49 10.17
CA SER A 66 22.32 1.48 9.46
C SER A 66 20.89 1.02 9.14
N SER A 67 20.54 -0.24 9.41
CA SER A 67 19.18 -0.74 9.22
C SER A 67 18.24 -0.05 10.21
N LYS A 68 17.44 0.89 9.71
CA LYS A 68 16.36 1.51 10.47
C LYS A 68 15.39 0.41 10.91
N ARG A 69 15.09 0.39 12.21
CA ARG A 69 14.05 -0.45 12.78
C ARG A 69 12.76 0.34 12.80
N ILE A 70 11.68 -0.28 12.33
CA ILE A 70 10.35 0.08 12.79
C ILE A 70 10.17 -0.65 14.12
N SER A 71 10.71 -0.10 15.20
CA SER A 71 10.46 -0.60 16.55
C SER A 71 9.43 0.31 17.21
N GLN A 72 8.23 -0.23 17.41
CA GLN A 72 7.01 0.42 17.91
C GLN A 72 6.25 1.26 16.87
N GLN A 73 4.92 1.08 16.86
CA GLN A 73 3.88 1.78 16.06
C GLN A 73 3.43 1.21 14.68
N ILE A 74 3.74 -0.05 14.36
CA ILE A 74 2.78 -0.91 13.60
C ILE A 74 1.97 -1.79 14.58
N ALA A 75 2.14 -1.61 15.89
CA ALA A 75 1.37 -2.31 16.93
C ALA A 75 -0.12 -1.89 16.99
N PHE A 76 -0.55 -0.89 16.21
CA PHE A 76 -1.97 -0.54 16.10
C PHE A 76 -2.75 -1.42 15.14
N PHE A 77 -2.08 -2.19 14.27
CA PHE A 77 -2.70 -2.64 13.02
C PHE A 77 -2.73 -4.16 12.78
N PHE A 78 -2.12 -4.98 13.64
CA PHE A 78 -2.14 -6.45 13.52
C PHE A 78 -2.55 -7.20 14.80
N ASN A 79 -3.52 -6.66 15.55
CA ASN A 79 -3.97 -7.17 16.87
C ASN A 79 -3.07 -6.65 18.02
N ARG A 80 -3.63 -5.77 18.87
CA ARG A 80 -2.92 -4.93 19.87
C ARG A 80 -2.18 -5.68 21.00
N LYS A 81 -2.01 -7.00 20.91
CA LYS A 81 -1.33 -7.82 21.93
C LYS A 81 0.12 -8.16 21.60
N GLU A 82 0.57 -8.04 20.35
CA GLU A 82 1.96 -8.39 19.99
C GLU A 82 2.68 -7.25 19.25
N GLN A 83 3.88 -6.90 19.73
CA GLN A 83 4.75 -5.94 19.07
C GLN A 83 5.35 -6.57 17.81
N GLU A 84 4.93 -6.07 16.64
CA GLU A 84 5.54 -6.38 15.35
C GLU A 84 6.48 -5.26 14.88
N GLU A 85 7.64 -5.63 14.33
CA GLU A 85 8.65 -4.70 13.84
C GLU A 85 9.06 -5.07 12.41
N MET A 86 9.16 -4.08 11.54
CA MET A 86 9.73 -4.20 10.19
C MET A 86 11.18 -3.73 10.19
N VAL A 87 12.08 -4.50 9.58
CA VAL A 87 13.50 -4.16 9.49
C VAL A 87 14.00 -4.43 8.07
N LEU A 88 14.54 -3.39 7.43
CA LEU A 88 15.21 -3.53 6.14
C LEU A 88 16.57 -4.21 6.31
N ALA A 89 16.79 -5.27 5.54
CA ALA A 89 17.99 -6.11 5.57
C ALA A 89 18.87 -5.88 4.34
N ASP A 90 20.16 -6.11 4.52
CA ASP A 90 21.15 -6.15 3.46
C ASP A 90 21.42 -7.61 3.07
N LEU A 91 21.57 -7.88 1.78
CA LEU A 91 21.84 -9.24 1.29
C LEU A 91 23.34 -9.49 1.20
N HIS A 92 23.79 -10.56 1.85
CA HIS A 92 25.19 -10.93 1.98
C HIS A 92 25.38 -12.39 1.56
N LEU A 93 26.52 -12.72 0.95
CA LEU A 93 26.89 -14.12 0.72
C LEU A 93 27.16 -14.82 2.06
N LYS A 94 27.91 -14.14 2.91
CA LYS A 94 28.28 -14.54 4.28
C LYS A 94 28.25 -13.29 5.16
N PRO A 95 28.07 -13.40 6.49
CA PRO A 95 28.07 -12.24 7.37
C PRO A 95 29.29 -11.32 7.10
N GLY A 96 29.03 -10.05 6.77
CA GLY A 96 30.06 -9.06 6.40
C GLY A 96 30.47 -9.01 4.92
N GLU A 97 30.12 -9.99 4.10
CA GLU A 97 30.42 -10.01 2.65
C GLU A 97 29.16 -9.67 1.84
N ALA A 98 29.06 -8.43 1.36
CA ALA A 98 27.89 -7.96 0.64
C ALA A 98 27.70 -8.71 -0.69
N TRP A 99 26.45 -9.04 -1.01
CA TRP A 99 26.14 -9.80 -2.20
C TRP A 99 25.94 -8.89 -3.42
N GLU A 100 26.50 -9.29 -4.55
CA GLU A 100 26.51 -8.49 -5.79
C GLU A 100 25.12 -8.24 -6.41
N TYR A 101 24.11 -9.03 -6.05
CA TYR A 101 22.72 -8.85 -6.50
C TYR A 101 21.91 -7.93 -5.58
N CYS A 102 22.48 -7.45 -4.47
CA CYS A 102 21.78 -6.60 -3.50
C CYS A 102 21.52 -5.20 -4.08
N PRO A 103 20.25 -4.78 -4.30
CA PRO A 103 19.94 -3.44 -4.81
C PRO A 103 20.42 -2.32 -3.87
N ARG A 104 20.23 -2.53 -2.57
CA ARG A 104 20.58 -1.56 -1.53
C ARG A 104 22.08 -1.32 -1.46
N GLU A 105 22.87 -2.39 -1.59
CA GLU A 105 24.33 -2.28 -1.68
C GLU A 105 24.79 -1.65 -2.99
N THR A 106 24.12 -1.96 -4.10
CA THR A 106 24.43 -1.37 -5.40
C THR A 106 24.31 0.16 -5.35
N LEU A 107 23.23 0.69 -4.77
CA LEU A 107 23.07 2.13 -4.57
C LEU A 107 24.21 2.70 -3.70
N ARG A 108 24.52 2.07 -2.57
CA ARG A 108 25.62 2.53 -1.70
C ARG A 108 26.96 2.57 -2.41
N ARG A 109 27.28 1.53 -3.20
CA ARG A 109 28.54 1.46 -3.94
C ARG A 109 28.65 2.58 -4.96
N VAL A 110 27.62 2.83 -5.78
CA VAL A 110 27.68 3.92 -6.77
C VAL A 110 27.66 5.29 -6.11
N SER A 111 26.92 5.48 -5.01
CA SER A 111 26.97 6.71 -4.21
C SER A 111 28.35 6.95 -3.61
N LYS A 112 29.04 5.89 -3.19
CA LYS A 112 30.42 5.99 -2.70
C LYS A 112 31.37 6.45 -3.81
N ILE A 113 31.23 5.92 -5.02
CA ILE A 113 32.03 6.36 -6.18
C ILE A 113 31.82 7.85 -6.45
N LEU A 114 30.56 8.32 -6.45
CA LEU A 114 30.25 9.75 -6.61
C LEU A 114 30.94 10.61 -5.53
N LYS A 115 30.94 10.13 -4.27
CA LYS A 115 31.60 10.83 -3.17
C LYS A 115 33.13 10.82 -3.29
N ASP A 116 33.72 9.67 -3.61
CA ASP A 116 35.17 9.50 -3.65
C ASP A 116 35.79 10.27 -4.83
N GLU A 117 35.15 10.27 -6.00
CA GLU A 117 35.68 10.89 -7.22
C GLU A 117 35.38 12.39 -7.30
N PHE A 118 34.24 12.85 -6.78
CA PHE A 118 33.77 14.22 -6.98
C PHE A 118 33.48 14.98 -5.67
N ASN A 119 33.57 14.32 -4.51
CA ASN A 119 33.11 14.85 -3.22
C ASN A 119 31.63 15.28 -3.24
N LEU A 120 30.79 14.58 -4.01
CA LEU A 120 29.37 14.88 -4.15
C LEU A 120 28.50 13.84 -3.46
N GLU A 121 27.35 14.28 -2.94
CA GLU A 121 26.29 13.44 -2.40
C GLU A 121 24.98 13.77 -3.10
N MET A 122 24.31 12.74 -3.61
CA MET A 122 23.00 12.91 -4.22
C MET A 122 21.91 12.83 -3.16
N ASN A 123 21.13 13.89 -3.02
CA ASN A 123 19.87 13.91 -2.29
C ASN A 123 18.71 13.58 -3.23
N ALA A 124 17.69 12.91 -2.69
CA ALA A 124 16.45 12.60 -3.39
C ALA A 124 15.23 12.87 -2.51
N GLY A 125 14.15 13.34 -3.13
CA GLY A 125 12.78 13.43 -2.59
C GLY A 125 11.81 12.80 -3.56
N PHE A 126 10.73 12.19 -3.06
CA PHE A 126 9.76 11.47 -3.90
C PHE A 126 8.36 12.06 -3.76
N GLU A 127 7.72 12.30 -4.89
CA GLU A 127 6.28 12.55 -5.03
C GLU A 127 5.63 11.22 -5.42
N ASN A 128 5.05 10.52 -4.45
CA ASN A 128 4.58 9.15 -4.67
C ASN A 128 3.06 9.12 -4.82
N GLU A 129 2.61 8.96 -6.06
CA GLU A 129 1.20 8.83 -6.41
C GLU A 129 0.71 7.39 -6.21
N PHE A 130 -0.57 7.23 -5.89
CA PHE A 130 -1.24 5.94 -5.74
C PHE A 130 -2.75 6.05 -5.88
N PHE A 131 -3.40 4.93 -6.19
CA PHE A 131 -4.85 4.81 -6.19
C PHE A 131 -5.35 4.10 -4.94
N LEU A 132 -6.45 4.60 -4.38
CA LEU A 132 -7.26 3.90 -3.39
C LEU A 132 -8.51 3.33 -4.05
N LEU A 133 -8.69 2.03 -3.90
CA LEU A 133 -9.79 1.28 -4.50
C LEU A 133 -10.63 0.63 -3.40
N LYS A 134 -11.95 0.58 -3.61
CA LYS A 134 -12.88 -0.19 -2.79
C LYS A 134 -13.39 -1.40 -3.55
N SER A 135 -13.60 -2.49 -2.83
CA SER A 135 -14.26 -3.67 -3.34
C SER A 135 -15.76 -3.42 -3.49
N VAL A 136 -16.32 -3.80 -4.64
CA VAL A 136 -17.76 -3.81 -4.92
C VAL A 136 -18.14 -5.12 -5.57
N LEU A 137 -19.25 -5.72 -5.14
CA LEU A 137 -19.78 -6.92 -5.77
C LEU A 137 -20.70 -6.53 -6.94
N ARG A 138 -20.36 -6.96 -8.15
CA ARG A 138 -21.16 -6.80 -9.38
C ARG A 138 -21.38 -8.17 -10.00
N GLU A 139 -22.65 -8.55 -10.18
CA GLU A 139 -23.02 -9.83 -10.80
C GLU A 139 -22.33 -11.07 -10.17
N GLY A 140 -22.10 -11.04 -8.86
CA GLY A 140 -21.41 -12.11 -8.13
C GLY A 140 -19.88 -12.13 -8.28
N LYS A 141 -19.29 -11.13 -8.94
CA LYS A 141 -17.85 -10.94 -9.04
C LYS A 141 -17.41 -9.74 -8.22
N GLU A 142 -16.27 -9.88 -7.55
CA GLU A 142 -15.61 -8.78 -6.88
C GLU A 142 -14.89 -7.91 -7.91
N ASP A 143 -15.27 -6.62 -7.93
CA ASP A 143 -14.63 -5.59 -8.71
C ASP A 143 -14.01 -4.56 -7.78
N TRP A 144 -12.83 -4.06 -8.14
CA TRP A 144 -12.19 -2.96 -7.44
C TRP A 144 -12.48 -1.68 -8.23
N VAL A 145 -13.01 -0.67 -7.56
CA VAL A 145 -13.34 0.63 -8.18
C VAL A 145 -12.71 1.77 -7.38
N PRO A 146 -12.34 2.88 -8.03
CA PRO A 146 -11.88 4.07 -7.33
C PRO A 146 -12.82 4.51 -6.21
N ILE A 147 -12.25 4.94 -5.09
CA ILE A 147 -13.05 5.46 -3.96
C ILE A 147 -13.63 6.85 -4.24
N ASP A 148 -13.02 7.59 -5.16
CA ASP A 148 -13.36 8.96 -5.52
C ASP A 148 -13.33 9.15 -7.04
N SER A 149 -14.01 10.16 -7.55
CA SER A 149 -13.98 10.56 -8.97
C SER A 149 -13.97 12.07 -9.16
N THR A 150 -13.52 12.82 -8.16
CA THR A 150 -13.47 14.28 -8.21
C THR A 150 -12.19 14.78 -8.88
N ALA A 151 -12.11 16.08 -9.10
CA ALA A 151 -11.00 16.69 -9.82
C ALA A 151 -9.75 16.86 -8.94
N TYR A 152 -8.64 17.17 -9.59
CA TYR A 152 -7.37 17.55 -8.97
C TYR A 152 -7.54 18.54 -7.81
N CYS A 153 -6.85 18.28 -6.68
CA CYS A 153 -6.88 19.10 -5.47
C CYS A 153 -8.28 19.38 -4.89
N SER A 154 -9.23 18.47 -5.11
CA SER A 154 -10.58 18.54 -4.54
C SER A 154 -10.58 18.42 -3.01
N SER A 155 -11.23 19.36 -2.33
CA SER A 155 -11.39 19.30 -0.87
C SER A 155 -12.23 18.12 -0.43
N SER A 156 -13.28 17.76 -1.19
CA SER A 156 -14.15 16.64 -0.83
C SER A 156 -13.45 15.29 -0.97
N ALA A 157 -12.53 15.14 -1.92
CA ALA A 157 -11.69 13.94 -2.02
C ALA A 157 -10.78 13.81 -0.80
N PHE A 158 -10.14 14.92 -0.39
CA PHE A 158 -9.31 14.91 0.81
C PHE A 158 -10.12 14.59 2.07
N ASP A 159 -11.30 15.21 2.25
CA ASP A 159 -12.17 14.97 3.40
C ASP A 159 -12.55 13.48 3.51
N ALA A 160 -12.85 12.84 2.37
CA ALA A 160 -13.23 11.43 2.30
C ALA A 160 -12.13 10.45 2.75
N VAL A 161 -10.85 10.84 2.68
CA VAL A 161 -9.69 10.02 3.07
C VAL A 161 -8.88 10.60 4.22
N SER A 162 -9.36 11.68 4.83
CA SER A 162 -8.62 12.46 5.83
C SER A 162 -8.16 11.60 7.01
N THR A 163 -9.01 10.70 7.52
CA THR A 163 -8.64 9.76 8.59
C THR A 163 -7.51 8.81 8.17
N ILE A 164 -7.57 8.28 6.94
CA ILE A 164 -6.52 7.41 6.39
C ILE A 164 -5.19 8.16 6.33
N PHE A 165 -5.18 9.40 5.84
CA PHE A 165 -3.97 10.20 5.76
C PHE A 165 -3.43 10.62 7.12
N GLN A 166 -4.29 10.97 8.07
CA GLN A 166 -3.86 11.25 9.44
C GLN A 166 -3.17 10.02 10.06
N GLU A 167 -3.71 8.82 9.88
CA GLU A 167 -3.08 7.58 10.34
C GLU A 167 -1.74 7.30 9.64
N VAL A 168 -1.69 7.41 8.31
CA VAL A 168 -0.45 7.22 7.54
C VAL A 168 0.61 8.23 7.99
N ILE A 169 0.29 9.52 8.05
CA ILE A 169 1.22 10.58 8.44
C ILE A 169 1.70 10.39 9.88
N ALA A 170 0.84 9.99 10.81
CA ALA A 170 1.23 9.71 12.19
C ALA A 170 2.27 8.58 12.27
N VAL A 171 2.08 7.51 11.50
CA VAL A 171 3.04 6.40 11.43
C VAL A 171 4.34 6.85 10.75
N LEU A 172 4.29 7.60 9.65
CA LEU A 172 5.50 8.07 8.96
C LEU A 172 6.32 9.03 9.82
N ASN A 173 5.66 9.91 10.58
CA ASN A 173 6.32 10.81 11.52
C ASN A 173 7.07 10.05 12.62
N SER A 174 6.51 8.95 13.15
CA SER A 174 7.22 8.13 14.14
C SER A 174 8.44 7.39 13.58
N LEU A 175 8.52 7.27 12.24
CA LEU A 175 9.67 6.75 11.51
C LEU A 175 10.68 7.84 11.10
N ASN A 176 10.48 9.09 11.52
CA ASN A 176 11.23 10.26 11.07
C ASN A 176 11.21 10.42 9.53
N ILE A 177 10.04 10.16 8.94
CA ILE A 177 9.74 10.38 7.53
C ILE A 177 8.80 11.57 7.45
N THR A 178 9.33 12.72 7.03
CA THR A 178 8.54 13.93 6.83
C THR A 178 7.66 13.77 5.59
N VAL A 179 6.38 14.07 5.73
CA VAL A 179 5.44 14.26 4.63
C VAL A 179 5.30 15.77 4.41
N GLU A 180 5.71 16.26 3.24
CA GLU A 180 5.68 17.68 2.90
C GLU A 180 4.29 18.10 2.40
N GLN A 181 3.66 17.24 1.62
CA GLN A 181 2.38 17.53 1.00
C GLN A 181 1.56 16.25 0.77
N VAL A 182 0.24 16.38 0.85
CA VAL A 182 -0.73 15.40 0.38
C VAL A 182 -1.84 16.11 -0.37
N HIS A 183 -2.32 15.55 -1.47
CA HIS A 183 -3.49 16.04 -2.17
C HIS A 183 -4.17 14.95 -3.00
N ALA A 184 -5.42 15.18 -3.36
CA ALA A 184 -6.08 14.43 -4.42
C ALA A 184 -5.39 14.74 -5.75
N GLU A 185 -5.03 13.70 -6.48
CA GLU A 185 -4.49 13.82 -7.83
C GLU A 185 -5.61 13.78 -8.87
N SER A 186 -5.22 13.88 -10.13
CA SER A 186 -6.09 14.16 -11.26
C SER A 186 -6.87 12.92 -11.73
N GLY A 187 -6.38 11.72 -11.44
CA GLY A 187 -7.07 10.46 -11.73
C GLY A 187 -8.08 10.08 -10.65
N LYS A 188 -9.05 9.21 -11.00
CA LYS A 188 -10.13 8.83 -10.08
C LYS A 188 -9.58 8.03 -8.91
N GLY A 189 -9.83 8.49 -7.68
CA GLY A 189 -9.33 7.85 -6.47
C GLY A 189 -7.80 7.91 -6.36
N GLN A 190 -7.16 8.79 -7.11
CA GLN A 190 -5.72 9.00 -7.10
C GLN A 190 -5.35 10.04 -6.05
N PHE A 191 -4.24 9.78 -5.38
CA PHE A 191 -3.68 10.69 -4.39
C PHE A 191 -2.17 10.74 -4.54
N GLU A 192 -1.58 11.84 -4.12
CA GLU A 192 -0.14 12.01 -4.04
C GLU A 192 0.29 12.28 -2.60
N MET A 193 1.44 11.71 -2.23
CA MET A 193 2.14 12.01 -1.00
C MET A 193 3.60 12.37 -1.31
N ALA A 194 3.96 13.64 -1.09
CA ALA A 194 5.31 14.16 -1.27
C ALA A 194 6.12 13.99 0.03
N LEU A 195 7.30 13.39 -0.08
CA LEU A 195 8.19 13.09 1.04
C LEU A 195 9.36 14.08 1.12
N GLY A 196 9.76 14.43 2.34
CA GLY A 196 10.91 15.28 2.59
C GLY A 196 12.22 14.66 2.07
N HIS A 197 13.02 15.47 1.37
CA HIS A 197 14.25 15.01 0.73
C HIS A 197 15.34 14.62 1.74
N THR A 198 16.23 13.72 1.34
CA THR A 198 17.41 13.30 2.13
C THR A 198 18.43 12.63 1.22
N VAL A 199 19.58 12.20 1.74
CA VAL A 199 20.56 11.43 0.98
C VAL A 199 19.88 10.22 0.32
N CYS A 200 20.16 9.98 -0.96
CA CYS A 200 19.43 9.05 -1.81
C CYS A 200 19.24 7.64 -1.24
N THR A 201 20.22 7.11 -0.50
CA THR A 201 20.11 5.81 0.20
C THR A 201 18.99 5.80 1.24
N ASN A 202 18.88 6.87 2.03
CA ASN A 202 17.80 7.07 2.99
C ASN A 202 16.47 7.34 2.29
N ALA A 203 16.47 8.08 1.18
CA ALA A 203 15.26 8.38 0.42
C ALA A 203 14.62 7.09 -0.13
N ALA A 204 15.44 6.15 -0.62
CA ALA A 204 14.98 4.83 -1.06
C ALA A 204 14.31 4.04 0.08
N ASP A 205 14.95 3.97 1.26
CA ASP A 205 14.39 3.32 2.45
C ASP A 205 13.05 3.95 2.86
N ARG A 206 12.98 5.30 2.85
CA ARG A 206 11.76 6.05 3.18
C ARG A 206 10.62 5.72 2.24
N LEU A 207 10.89 5.61 0.94
CA LEU A 207 9.87 5.27 -0.05
C LEU A 207 9.31 3.85 0.16
N VAL A 208 10.18 2.87 0.44
CA VAL A 208 9.75 1.50 0.75
C VAL A 208 8.83 1.48 1.97
N PHE A 209 9.23 2.13 3.07
CA PHE A 209 8.39 2.21 4.26
C PHE A 209 7.08 2.93 4.00
N THR A 210 7.11 4.03 3.25
CA THR A 210 5.91 4.81 2.91
C THR A 210 4.87 3.96 2.18
N ARG A 211 5.29 3.21 1.16
CA ARG A 211 4.39 2.33 0.40
C ARG A 211 3.80 1.22 1.27
N GLU A 212 4.60 0.63 2.17
CA GLU A 212 4.12 -0.40 3.10
C GLU A 212 3.12 0.16 4.13
N VAL A 213 3.38 1.36 4.66
CA VAL A 213 2.45 2.04 5.59
C VAL A 213 1.13 2.37 4.90
N ILE A 214 1.17 2.95 3.69
CA ILE A 214 -0.04 3.26 2.92
C ILE A 214 -0.87 1.99 2.67
N ARG A 215 -0.23 0.90 2.22
CA ARG A 215 -0.92 -0.39 2.00
C ARG A 215 -1.50 -0.96 3.28
N ALA A 216 -0.77 -0.90 4.39
CA ALA A 216 -1.22 -1.42 5.67
C ALA A 216 -2.45 -0.65 6.17
N VAL A 217 -2.38 0.68 6.20
CA VAL A 217 -3.50 1.53 6.63
C VAL A 217 -4.69 1.35 5.71
N ALA A 218 -4.52 1.42 4.38
CA ALA A 218 -5.62 1.22 3.43
C ALA A 218 -6.36 -0.11 3.66
N ARG A 219 -5.62 -1.22 3.87
CA ARG A 219 -6.23 -2.53 4.17
C ARG A 219 -7.06 -2.54 5.44
N ASN A 220 -6.64 -1.81 6.48
CA ASN A 220 -7.41 -1.71 7.73
C ASN A 220 -8.74 -0.96 7.55
N HIS A 221 -8.81 -0.10 6.55
CA HIS A 221 -10.02 0.59 6.13
C HIS A 221 -10.79 -0.15 5.02
N GLY A 222 -10.46 -1.42 4.74
CA GLY A 222 -11.14 -2.23 3.72
C GLY A 222 -10.85 -1.79 2.28
N LEU A 223 -9.78 -1.02 2.08
CA LEU A 223 -9.36 -0.48 0.78
C LEU A 223 -8.11 -1.18 0.26
N LEU A 224 -7.93 -1.12 -1.05
CA LEU A 224 -6.72 -1.53 -1.74
C LEU A 224 -5.96 -0.28 -2.21
N ALA A 225 -4.75 -0.08 -1.69
CA ALA A 225 -3.80 0.88 -2.23
C ALA A 225 -2.93 0.23 -3.31
N THR A 226 -2.92 0.81 -4.51
CA THR A 226 -2.06 0.36 -5.62
C THR A 226 -1.19 1.49 -6.16
N PHE A 227 0.06 1.17 -6.48
CA PHE A 227 1.04 2.09 -7.07
C PHE A 227 1.29 1.75 -8.56
N MET A 228 0.36 1.02 -9.17
CA MET A 228 0.46 0.62 -10.57
C MET A 228 0.49 1.86 -11.49
N PRO A 229 1.42 1.93 -12.46
CA PRO A 229 1.60 3.10 -13.31
C PRO A 229 0.35 3.50 -14.10
N LYS A 230 -0.45 2.52 -14.54
CA LYS A 230 -1.68 2.77 -15.29
C LYS A 230 -2.76 1.81 -14.82
N TYR A 231 -3.56 2.23 -13.84
CA TYR A 231 -4.64 1.43 -13.27
C TYR A 231 -5.87 1.29 -14.16
N ALA A 232 -6.24 2.35 -14.86
CA ALA A 232 -7.28 2.32 -15.89
C ALA A 232 -6.69 2.94 -17.17
N LEU A 233 -6.90 2.27 -18.32
CA LEU A 233 -6.30 2.72 -19.59
C LEU A 233 -6.87 4.07 -20.05
N ASP A 234 -8.11 4.36 -19.68
CA ASP A 234 -8.85 5.58 -20.00
C ASP A 234 -8.71 6.69 -18.94
N ASP A 235 -7.94 6.47 -17.88
CA ASP A 235 -7.71 7.45 -16.80
C ASP A 235 -6.24 7.89 -16.75
N LEU A 236 -5.88 8.80 -15.85
CA LEU A 236 -4.49 9.25 -15.68
C LEU A 236 -3.59 8.16 -15.06
N GLY A 237 -2.28 8.31 -15.26
CA GLY A 237 -1.29 7.37 -14.73
C GLY A 237 -0.76 7.80 -13.38
N SER A 238 -0.19 6.85 -12.63
CA SER A 238 0.46 7.05 -11.34
C SER A 238 1.98 7.10 -11.48
N GLY A 239 2.58 8.22 -11.14
CA GLY A 239 4.02 8.42 -11.03
C GLY A 239 4.59 8.18 -9.63
N SER A 240 5.91 8.17 -9.54
CA SER A 240 6.66 8.30 -8.31
C SER A 240 7.83 9.25 -8.58
N HIS A 241 7.53 10.51 -8.90
CA HIS A 241 8.51 11.45 -9.47
C HIS A 241 9.61 11.67 -8.45
N VAL A 242 10.85 11.79 -8.94
CA VAL A 242 12.02 11.90 -8.06
C VAL A 242 12.72 13.23 -8.27
N HIS A 243 12.73 14.03 -7.21
CA HIS A 243 13.47 15.27 -7.12
C HIS A 243 14.90 14.96 -6.71
N ILE A 244 15.88 15.47 -7.43
CA ILE A 244 17.30 15.19 -7.21
C ILE A 244 18.05 16.49 -7.02
N SER A 245 18.91 16.50 -6.01
CA SER A 245 19.85 17.56 -5.72
C SER A 245 21.25 17.02 -5.43
N LEU A 246 22.30 17.78 -5.77
CA LEU A 246 23.68 17.44 -5.44
C LEU A 246 24.16 18.31 -4.30
N TYR A 247 24.84 17.69 -3.35
CA TYR A 247 25.39 18.37 -2.19
C TYR A 247 26.90 18.17 -2.11
N GLN A 248 27.61 19.22 -1.72
CA GLN A 248 29.02 19.18 -1.37
C GLN A 248 29.19 19.86 -0.02
N ASN A 249 29.80 19.16 0.93
CA ASN A 249 30.05 19.68 2.29
C ASN A 249 28.80 20.24 3.00
N GLY A 250 27.62 19.69 2.71
CA GLY A 250 26.34 20.11 3.29
C GLY A 250 25.60 21.22 2.54
N GLU A 251 26.17 21.77 1.47
CA GLU A 251 25.55 22.81 0.64
C GLU A 251 25.04 22.24 -0.69
N ASN A 252 23.90 22.75 -1.17
CA ASN A 252 23.36 22.35 -2.47
C ASN A 252 24.16 23.02 -3.60
N VAL A 253 24.77 22.21 -4.45
CA VAL A 253 25.65 22.68 -5.54
C VAL A 253 24.97 22.67 -6.92
N PHE A 254 23.65 22.43 -7.02
CA PHE A 254 22.95 22.66 -8.29
C PHE A 254 22.83 24.15 -8.62
N MET A 255 22.67 24.99 -7.60
CA MET A 255 22.55 26.43 -7.76
C MET A 255 23.87 27.01 -8.23
N ALA A 256 23.85 27.81 -9.30
CA ALA A 256 25.03 28.53 -9.76
C ALA A 256 25.52 29.53 -8.70
N SER A 257 26.84 29.69 -8.56
CA SER A 257 27.46 30.77 -7.79
C SER A 257 28.11 31.78 -8.74
N GLY A 258 27.49 32.95 -8.92
CA GLY A 258 28.03 34.04 -9.76
C GLY A 258 27.45 34.14 -11.18
N GLU A 259 28.10 34.92 -12.04
CA GLU A 259 27.58 35.38 -13.35
C GLU A 259 27.58 34.31 -14.46
N THR A 260 28.37 33.24 -14.33
CA THR A 260 28.41 32.14 -15.30
C THR A 260 27.42 31.03 -14.92
N SER A 261 26.13 31.31 -15.13
CA SER A 261 25.07 30.32 -14.91
C SER A 261 24.48 29.86 -16.25
N TRP A 262 24.50 28.56 -16.52
CA TRP A 262 23.75 27.99 -17.64
C TRP A 262 22.32 27.73 -17.15
N HIS A 263 21.40 28.63 -17.48
CA HIS A 263 20.01 28.62 -17.00
C HIS A 263 19.88 28.52 -15.46
N GLY A 264 20.75 29.22 -14.72
CA GLY A 264 20.71 29.22 -13.24
C GLY A 264 21.30 28.00 -12.55
N MET A 265 21.95 27.13 -13.32
CA MET A 265 22.55 25.88 -12.86
C MET A 265 24.08 25.98 -12.84
N SER A 266 24.71 25.31 -11.88
CA SER A 266 26.15 25.12 -11.84
C SER A 266 26.63 24.18 -12.95
N THR A 267 27.90 24.30 -13.34
CA THR A 267 28.54 23.37 -14.31
C THR A 267 28.47 21.92 -13.85
N LEU A 268 28.78 21.65 -12.57
CA LEU A 268 28.70 20.29 -12.00
C LEU A 268 27.29 19.73 -12.11
N GLY A 269 26.29 20.56 -11.81
CA GLY A 269 24.90 20.19 -11.95
C GLY A 269 24.51 19.85 -13.39
N ALA A 270 24.92 20.71 -14.32
CA ALA A 270 24.63 20.53 -15.74
C ALA A 270 25.29 19.26 -16.29
N GLU A 271 26.54 18.98 -15.95
CA GLU A 271 27.26 17.78 -16.37
C GLU A 271 26.65 16.50 -15.82
N PHE A 272 26.31 16.48 -14.52
CA PHE A 272 25.64 15.33 -13.90
C PHE A 272 24.28 15.06 -14.58
N MET A 273 23.46 16.09 -14.78
CA MET A 273 22.16 15.92 -15.41
C MET A 273 22.27 15.65 -16.92
N ALA A 274 23.33 16.08 -17.60
CA ALA A 274 23.63 15.69 -18.97
C ALA A 274 23.88 14.18 -19.08
N GLY A 275 24.56 13.59 -18.09
CA GLY A 275 24.69 12.13 -17.95
C GLY A 275 23.33 11.44 -17.80
N VAL A 276 22.51 11.89 -16.86
CA VAL A 276 21.15 11.35 -16.67
C VAL A 276 20.30 11.49 -17.95
N TYR A 277 20.37 12.63 -18.63
CA TYR A 277 19.68 12.89 -19.90
C TYR A 277 20.14 11.95 -21.03
N HIS A 278 21.45 11.75 -21.16
CA HIS A 278 22.05 10.90 -22.19
C HIS A 278 21.63 9.44 -22.03
N HIS A 279 21.66 8.94 -20.79
CA HIS A 279 21.35 7.56 -20.45
C HIS A 279 19.85 7.30 -20.21
N LEU A 280 19.00 8.33 -20.33
CA LEU A 280 17.58 8.26 -19.99
C LEU A 280 16.82 7.08 -20.65
N PRO A 281 17.02 6.74 -21.94
CA PRO A 281 16.38 5.56 -22.53
C PRO A 281 16.70 4.24 -21.81
N ALA A 282 17.93 4.06 -21.34
CA ALA A 282 18.35 2.88 -20.60
C ALA A 282 17.90 2.93 -19.12
N ILE A 283 17.85 4.12 -18.51
CA ILE A 283 17.35 4.34 -17.14
C ILE A 283 15.91 3.83 -16.99
N LEU A 284 15.08 3.93 -18.04
CA LEU A 284 13.69 3.45 -18.00
C LEU A 284 13.56 1.96 -17.69
N ALA A 285 14.55 1.12 -17.99
CA ALA A 285 14.51 -0.29 -17.60
C ALA A 285 14.54 -0.50 -16.06
N PHE A 286 14.96 0.52 -15.31
CA PHE A 286 14.99 0.55 -13.86
C PHE A 286 13.83 1.36 -13.26
N THR A 287 13.48 2.50 -13.86
CA THR A 287 12.48 3.45 -13.33
C THR A 287 11.06 3.24 -13.87
N ALA A 288 10.92 2.48 -14.97
CA ALA A 288 9.69 2.06 -15.62
C ALA A 288 9.75 0.55 -15.93
N PRO A 289 9.76 -0.31 -14.89
CA PRO A 289 10.26 -1.68 -14.99
C PRO A 289 9.25 -2.72 -15.48
N VAL A 290 8.01 -2.34 -15.78
CA VAL A 290 6.96 -3.28 -16.21
C VAL A 290 6.32 -2.79 -17.50
N PRO A 291 5.72 -3.67 -18.33
CA PRO A 291 5.05 -3.24 -19.56
C PRO A 291 3.97 -2.15 -19.32
N ASN A 292 3.23 -2.24 -18.21
CA ASN A 292 2.23 -1.23 -17.81
C ASN A 292 2.82 0.19 -17.59
N SER A 293 4.11 0.30 -17.25
CA SER A 293 4.81 1.60 -17.14
C SER A 293 4.76 2.40 -18.44
N TYR A 294 4.79 1.72 -19.58
CA TYR A 294 4.82 2.35 -20.90
C TYR A 294 3.44 2.76 -21.40
N ASP A 295 2.36 2.21 -20.81
CA ASP A 295 1.00 2.72 -20.99
C ASP A 295 0.81 4.08 -20.28
N ARG A 296 1.63 4.38 -19.27
CA ARG A 296 1.72 5.72 -18.65
C ARG A 296 2.59 6.67 -19.46
N ILE A 297 3.72 6.22 -20.03
CA ILE A 297 4.70 7.09 -20.74
C ILE A 297 4.24 7.40 -22.16
N VAL A 298 3.20 8.24 -22.27
CA VAL A 298 2.63 8.68 -23.55
C VAL A 298 2.49 10.21 -23.59
N PRO A 299 2.45 10.84 -24.77
CA PRO A 299 2.33 12.29 -24.88
C PRO A 299 1.08 12.83 -24.20
N ASN A 300 1.17 14.05 -23.66
CA ASN A 300 0.05 14.80 -23.04
C ASN A 300 -0.52 14.14 -21.77
N MET A 301 0.32 13.43 -21.01
CA MET A 301 -0.03 12.77 -19.74
C MET A 301 0.90 13.18 -18.59
N TRP A 302 1.70 14.25 -18.76
CA TRP A 302 2.68 14.73 -17.76
C TRP A 302 3.68 13.65 -17.29
N SER A 303 3.94 12.64 -18.14
CA SER A 303 4.75 11.46 -17.80
C SER A 303 6.17 11.50 -18.37
N GLY A 304 6.49 12.50 -19.20
CA GLY A 304 7.78 12.62 -19.89
C GLY A 304 7.95 11.63 -21.03
N ALA A 305 7.30 11.85 -22.19
CA ALA A 305 7.29 10.90 -23.30
C ALA A 305 8.42 11.08 -24.35
N TYR A 306 9.20 12.15 -24.24
CA TYR A 306 10.21 12.58 -25.21
C TYR A 306 11.56 12.78 -24.53
N GLN A 307 12.66 12.51 -25.23
CA GLN A 307 14.01 12.72 -24.72
C GLN A 307 14.38 14.21 -24.76
N CYS A 308 13.85 14.96 -23.80
CA CYS A 308 14.10 16.39 -23.60
C CYS A 308 14.22 16.70 -22.11
N TRP A 309 14.67 17.92 -21.80
CA TRP A 309 14.49 18.52 -20.50
C TRP A 309 13.87 19.92 -20.70
N GLY A 310 13.28 20.49 -19.66
CA GLY A 310 12.68 21.83 -19.76
C GLY A 310 12.61 22.53 -18.42
N LYS A 311 12.58 23.87 -18.46
CA LYS A 311 12.43 24.66 -17.24
C LYS A 311 10.98 24.66 -16.81
N GLU A 312 10.73 24.15 -15.62
CA GLU A 312 9.39 24.00 -15.05
C GLU A 312 8.37 23.26 -15.98
N ASN A 313 8.86 22.56 -17.00
CA ASN A 313 8.03 21.92 -18.01
C ASN A 313 7.54 20.54 -17.54
N ARG A 314 6.28 20.46 -17.11
CA ARG A 314 5.66 19.22 -16.61
C ARG A 314 5.51 18.11 -17.67
N GLU A 315 5.67 18.40 -18.96
CA GLU A 315 5.65 17.38 -20.03
C GLU A 315 7.03 16.81 -20.34
N ALA A 316 8.11 17.48 -19.90
CA ALA A 316 9.46 16.95 -20.06
C ALA A 316 9.74 15.87 -19.01
N PRO A 317 10.46 14.78 -19.35
CA PRO A 317 10.84 13.77 -18.36
C PRO A 317 11.81 14.32 -17.32
N LEU A 318 12.68 15.26 -17.71
CA LEU A 318 13.58 15.99 -16.82
C LEU A 318 13.13 17.44 -16.73
N ARG A 319 12.73 17.86 -15.54
CA ARG A 319 12.23 19.20 -15.27
C ARG A 319 13.12 19.88 -14.24
N THR A 320 13.53 21.12 -14.48
CA THR A 320 14.11 21.91 -13.38
C THR A 320 12.99 22.42 -12.49
N ALA A 321 13.24 22.47 -11.18
CA ALA A 321 12.35 23.11 -10.24
C ALA A 321 13.03 24.32 -9.58
N CYS A 322 12.26 25.40 -9.46
CA CYS A 322 12.58 26.59 -8.68
C CYS A 322 11.45 26.78 -7.64
N PRO A 323 11.44 26.00 -6.54
CA PRO A 323 10.37 26.06 -5.55
C PRO A 323 10.32 27.43 -4.86
N PRO A 324 9.17 27.80 -4.27
CA PRO A 324 9.05 29.04 -3.50
C PRO A 324 10.15 29.19 -2.45
N GLY A 325 10.80 30.36 -2.42
CA GLY A 325 11.93 30.65 -1.53
C GLY A 325 13.31 30.50 -2.19
N ILE A 326 13.39 29.92 -3.40
CA ILE A 326 14.59 29.97 -4.25
C ILE A 326 14.50 31.22 -5.15
N PRO A 327 15.57 32.01 -5.31
CA PRO A 327 15.54 33.18 -6.18
C PRO A 327 15.21 32.81 -7.62
N ASP A 328 14.37 33.62 -8.26
CA ASP A 328 13.90 33.39 -9.63
C ASP A 328 15.07 33.15 -10.59
N GLY A 329 14.91 32.12 -11.43
CA GLY A 329 15.88 31.76 -12.45
C GLY A 329 17.01 30.85 -11.98
N PHE A 330 17.12 30.53 -10.68
CA PHE A 330 18.04 29.50 -10.18
C PHE A 330 17.41 28.11 -10.19
N VAL A 331 18.26 27.09 -10.31
CA VAL A 331 17.84 25.68 -10.26
C VAL A 331 18.33 25.06 -8.97
N SER A 332 17.42 24.69 -8.07
CA SER A 332 17.76 23.99 -6.82
C SER A 332 17.81 22.48 -7.00
N ASN A 333 17.03 21.93 -7.92
CA ASN A 333 16.92 20.50 -8.16
C ASN A 333 16.37 20.22 -9.57
N PHE A 334 16.60 19.00 -10.02
CA PHE A 334 15.88 18.41 -11.15
C PHE A 334 14.80 17.47 -10.63
N GLU A 335 13.80 17.20 -11.45
CA GLU A 335 12.72 16.26 -11.24
C GLU A 335 12.74 15.28 -12.42
N LEU A 336 12.87 13.98 -12.14
CA LEU A 336 12.63 12.93 -13.14
C LEU A 336 11.19 12.42 -12.98
N LYS A 337 10.36 12.68 -13.99
CA LYS A 337 8.93 12.31 -14.04
C LYS A 337 8.69 10.89 -14.53
N SER A 338 9.61 10.35 -15.32
CA SER A 338 9.55 8.98 -15.87
C SER A 338 10.07 7.95 -14.86
N PHE A 339 9.53 8.04 -13.64
CA PHE A 339 9.74 7.13 -12.53
C PHE A 339 8.37 6.76 -11.97
N ASP A 340 8.10 5.47 -11.77
CA ASP A 340 6.79 5.00 -11.34
C ASP A 340 6.82 4.12 -10.07
N GLY A 341 5.62 3.79 -9.59
CA GLY A 341 5.42 3.04 -8.35
C GLY A 341 5.90 1.58 -8.37
N CYS A 342 6.14 1.01 -9.56
CA CYS A 342 6.67 -0.34 -9.72
C CYS A 342 8.21 -0.37 -9.69
N ALA A 343 8.88 0.77 -9.83
CA ALA A 343 10.32 0.87 -9.73
C ALA A 343 10.85 0.44 -8.35
N ASN A 344 11.91 -0.35 -8.35
CA ASN A 344 12.73 -0.57 -7.17
C ASN A 344 13.54 0.72 -6.91
N PRO A 345 13.30 1.45 -5.81
CA PRO A 345 13.90 2.76 -5.61
C PRO A 345 15.42 2.73 -5.53
N TYR A 346 16.00 1.65 -5.02
CA TYR A 346 17.45 1.49 -4.95
C TYR A 346 18.06 1.38 -6.34
N LEU A 347 17.47 0.58 -7.22
CA LEU A 347 17.97 0.40 -8.59
C LEU A 347 17.75 1.64 -9.44
N GLY A 348 16.59 2.29 -9.33
CA GLY A 348 16.29 3.53 -10.03
C GLY A 348 17.28 4.63 -9.67
N LEU A 349 17.47 4.90 -8.37
CA LEU A 349 18.45 5.89 -7.91
C LEU A 349 19.89 5.49 -8.26
N ALA A 350 20.24 4.20 -8.19
CA ALA A 350 21.58 3.75 -8.54
C ALA A 350 21.89 3.98 -10.01
N ALA A 351 20.93 3.74 -10.90
CA ALA A 351 21.06 4.05 -12.32
C ALA A 351 21.25 5.56 -12.55
N MET A 352 20.53 6.41 -11.83
CA MET A 352 20.69 7.86 -11.95
C MET A 352 22.05 8.35 -11.46
N VAL A 353 22.54 7.83 -10.33
CA VAL A 353 23.90 8.12 -9.85
C VAL A 353 24.96 7.64 -10.84
N ALA A 354 24.83 6.42 -11.36
CA ALA A 354 25.76 5.86 -12.35
C ALA A 354 25.82 6.70 -13.64
N ALA A 355 24.65 7.10 -14.16
CA ALA A 355 24.54 7.96 -15.32
C ALA A 355 25.14 9.36 -15.06
N GLY A 356 24.89 9.93 -13.88
CA GLY A 356 25.44 11.24 -13.52
C GLY A 356 26.95 11.23 -13.31
N ILE A 357 27.51 10.16 -12.75
CA ILE A 357 28.97 9.94 -12.68
C ILE A 357 29.57 9.95 -14.08
N ASP A 358 28.95 9.29 -15.04
CA ASP A 358 29.42 9.30 -16.42
C ASP A 358 29.34 10.69 -17.06
N GLY A 359 28.26 11.43 -16.80
CA GLY A 359 28.11 12.83 -17.21
C GLY A 359 29.26 13.71 -16.73
N LEU A 360 29.63 13.57 -15.44
CA LEU A 360 30.76 14.27 -14.83
C LEU A 360 32.11 13.83 -15.41
N ARG A 361 32.35 12.51 -15.56
CA ARG A 361 33.61 11.98 -16.12
C ARG A 361 33.87 12.41 -17.56
N ARG A 362 32.81 12.52 -18.36
CA ARG A 362 32.88 12.88 -19.78
C ARG A 362 32.63 14.36 -20.06
N HIS A 363 32.36 15.16 -19.02
CA HIS A 363 31.97 16.58 -19.13
C HIS A 363 30.85 16.79 -20.15
N LEU A 364 29.79 15.97 -20.06
CA LEU A 364 28.68 16.04 -21.01
C LEU A 364 27.92 17.36 -20.86
N SER A 365 27.41 17.86 -21.98
CA SER A 365 26.59 19.07 -22.01
C SER A 365 25.13 18.72 -22.22
N LEU A 366 24.24 19.36 -21.45
CA LEU A 366 22.81 19.31 -21.71
C LEU A 366 22.50 20.07 -23.02
N PRO A 367 21.52 19.60 -23.82
CA PRO A 367 21.02 20.38 -24.95
C PRO A 367 20.24 21.61 -24.47
N GLU A 368 19.80 22.47 -25.39
CA GLU A 368 18.87 23.56 -25.07
C GLU A 368 17.56 23.02 -24.45
N PRO A 369 16.99 23.69 -23.43
CA PRO A 369 15.73 23.28 -22.83
C PRO A 369 14.55 23.46 -23.79
N ILE A 370 13.53 22.63 -23.60
CA ILE A 370 12.25 22.77 -24.27
C ILE A 370 11.26 23.45 -23.31
N ASP A 371 10.91 24.70 -23.62
CA ASP A 371 9.99 25.53 -22.81
C ASP A 371 8.52 25.43 -23.30
N THR A 372 8.25 24.59 -24.30
CA THR A 372 6.90 24.33 -24.84
C THR A 372 6.49 22.88 -24.63
N ASN A 373 5.24 22.52 -24.91
CA ASN A 373 4.84 21.11 -24.91
C ASN A 373 5.69 20.33 -25.94
N PRO A 374 6.51 19.33 -25.52
CA PRO A 374 7.37 18.54 -26.40
C PRO A 374 6.61 17.86 -27.55
N HIS A 375 5.35 17.49 -27.34
CA HIS A 375 4.51 16.90 -28.38
C HIS A 375 4.29 17.86 -29.56
N SER A 376 4.12 19.15 -29.27
CA SER A 376 3.89 20.21 -30.27
C SER A 376 5.14 20.57 -31.07
N VAL A 377 6.33 20.19 -30.60
CA VAL A 377 7.62 20.42 -31.30
C VAL A 377 7.77 19.48 -32.52
N GLY A 378 6.91 18.45 -32.62
CA GLY A 378 6.85 17.53 -33.76
C GLY A 378 8.04 16.57 -33.83
N ASN A 379 8.44 16.18 -35.04
CA ASN A 379 9.47 15.16 -35.29
C ASN A 379 10.91 15.56 -34.89
N LYS A 380 11.11 16.75 -34.31
CA LYS A 380 12.44 17.23 -33.90
C LYS A 380 12.92 16.58 -32.60
N LEU A 381 12.00 16.04 -31.79
CA LEU A 381 12.34 15.38 -30.53
C LEU A 381 12.20 13.87 -30.68
N HIS A 382 13.22 13.16 -30.18
CA HIS A 382 13.17 11.71 -30.11
C HIS A 382 12.18 11.26 -29.04
N ARG A 383 11.37 10.25 -29.36
CA ARG A 383 10.55 9.58 -28.36
C ARG A 383 11.45 8.76 -27.45
N LEU A 384 11.17 8.81 -26.15
CA LEU A 384 11.69 7.79 -25.23
C LEU A 384 11.11 6.41 -25.59
N PRO A 385 11.77 5.31 -25.14
CA PRO A 385 11.27 3.95 -25.34
C PRO A 385 9.76 3.84 -25.10
N LYS A 386 9.05 3.27 -26.08
CA LYS A 386 7.59 3.07 -26.05
C LYS A 386 7.19 1.73 -25.44
N SER A 387 8.17 0.90 -25.09
CA SER A 387 7.95 -0.40 -24.47
C SER A 387 9.14 -0.79 -23.59
N LEU A 388 8.89 -1.73 -22.67
CA LEU A 388 9.94 -2.31 -21.85
C LEU A 388 11.02 -2.99 -22.72
N SER A 389 10.64 -3.56 -23.86
CA SER A 389 11.59 -4.16 -24.82
C SER A 389 12.57 -3.13 -25.37
N GLU A 390 12.09 -1.96 -25.80
CA GLU A 390 12.94 -0.88 -26.30
C GLU A 390 13.90 -0.34 -25.21
N SER A 391 13.45 -0.26 -23.96
CA SER A 391 14.32 0.14 -22.85
C SER A 391 15.41 -0.90 -22.55
N LEU A 392 15.12 -2.19 -22.72
CA LEU A 392 16.11 -3.26 -22.58
C LEU A 392 17.14 -3.25 -23.70
N GLU A 393 16.74 -2.92 -24.92
CA GLU A 393 17.67 -2.71 -26.03
C GLU A 393 18.59 -1.51 -25.78
N ALA A 394 18.06 -0.42 -25.25
CA ALA A 394 18.85 0.74 -24.83
C ALA A 394 19.84 0.34 -23.71
N LEU A 395 19.36 -0.35 -22.68
CA LEU A 395 20.19 -0.84 -21.58
C LEU A 395 21.29 -1.80 -22.04
N GLN A 396 21.02 -2.66 -23.04
CA GLN A 396 21.99 -3.59 -23.59
C GLN A 396 23.13 -2.89 -24.34
N LYS A 397 22.86 -1.72 -24.93
CA LYS A 397 23.86 -0.90 -25.65
C LYS A 397 24.68 -0.02 -24.71
N ASP A 398 24.24 0.11 -23.46
CA ASP A 398 24.79 1.05 -22.50
C ASP A 398 25.70 0.34 -21.48
N SER A 399 27.01 0.45 -21.67
CA SER A 399 27.99 -0.28 -20.86
C SER A 399 28.14 0.28 -19.45
N ILE A 400 27.78 1.55 -19.20
CA ILE A 400 28.07 2.19 -17.91
C ILE A 400 27.39 1.48 -16.74
N PHE A 401 26.17 0.99 -16.96
CA PHE A 401 25.42 0.27 -15.92
C PHE A 401 26.06 -1.06 -15.59
N LYS A 402 26.63 -1.76 -16.58
CA LYS A 402 27.39 -2.99 -16.33
C LYS A 402 28.63 -2.70 -15.48
N ASP A 403 29.33 -1.61 -15.78
CA ASP A 403 30.60 -1.26 -15.16
C ASP A 403 30.42 -0.73 -13.73
N LEU A 404 29.40 0.10 -13.48
CA LEU A 404 29.16 0.71 -12.16
C LEU A 404 28.19 -0.08 -11.27
N MET A 405 27.11 -0.65 -11.84
CA MET A 405 26.10 -1.39 -11.08
C MET A 405 26.38 -2.90 -10.99
N GLY A 406 27.25 -3.43 -11.84
CA GLY A 406 27.71 -4.82 -11.79
C GLY A 406 27.01 -5.73 -12.80
N GLY A 407 27.80 -6.52 -13.51
CA GLY A 407 27.31 -7.34 -14.62
C GLY A 407 26.31 -8.43 -14.24
N LYS A 408 26.49 -9.10 -13.09
CA LYS A 408 25.58 -10.18 -12.68
C LYS A 408 24.19 -9.64 -12.30
N LEU A 409 24.14 -8.55 -11.55
CA LEU A 409 22.89 -7.87 -11.24
C LEU A 409 22.16 -7.43 -12.54
N LEU A 410 22.90 -6.90 -13.50
CA LEU A 410 22.34 -6.49 -14.78
C LEU A 410 21.77 -7.68 -15.58
N VAL A 411 22.40 -8.85 -15.52
CA VAL A 411 21.88 -10.09 -16.12
C VAL A 411 20.53 -10.46 -15.49
N ALA A 412 20.45 -10.50 -14.16
CA ALA A 412 19.21 -10.81 -13.45
C ALA A 412 18.08 -9.82 -13.78
N ILE A 413 18.38 -8.52 -13.77
CA ILE A 413 17.39 -7.48 -14.11
C ILE A 413 16.84 -7.73 -15.51
N LYS A 414 17.71 -7.86 -16.53
CA LYS A 414 17.26 -8.10 -17.90
C LYS A 414 16.44 -9.39 -18.03
N ALA A 415 16.83 -10.45 -17.32
CA ALA A 415 16.12 -11.72 -17.34
C ALA A 415 14.69 -11.57 -16.79
N ILE A 416 14.54 -10.91 -15.63
CA ILE A 416 13.23 -10.60 -15.03
C ILE A 416 12.39 -9.77 -16.00
N ARG A 417 12.93 -8.68 -16.56
CA ARG A 417 12.19 -7.80 -17.48
C ARG A 417 11.74 -8.54 -18.75
N LYS A 418 12.57 -9.45 -19.29
CA LYS A 418 12.17 -10.30 -20.42
C LYS A 418 11.02 -11.22 -20.05
N ALA A 419 11.06 -11.85 -18.88
CA ALA A 419 9.98 -12.69 -18.40
C ALA A 419 8.67 -11.90 -18.19
N GLU A 420 8.75 -10.66 -17.70
CA GLU A 420 7.60 -9.73 -17.62
C GLU A 420 7.03 -9.43 -19.02
N ILE A 421 7.87 -9.10 -20.00
CA ILE A 421 7.42 -8.87 -21.38
C ILE A 421 6.69 -10.10 -21.93
N ASP A 422 7.28 -11.29 -21.76
CA ASP A 422 6.72 -12.55 -22.26
C ASP A 422 5.39 -12.90 -21.58
N HIS A 423 5.25 -12.61 -20.28
CA HIS A 423 4.01 -12.85 -19.55
C HIS A 423 2.89 -11.92 -20.03
N TYR A 424 3.16 -10.62 -20.14
CA TYR A 424 2.15 -9.64 -20.52
C TYR A 424 1.69 -9.79 -21.97
N SER A 425 2.62 -10.12 -22.87
CA SER A 425 2.29 -10.36 -24.29
C SER A 425 1.36 -11.56 -24.49
N LYS A 426 1.28 -12.49 -23.53
CA LYS A 426 0.36 -13.65 -23.56
C LYS A 426 -1.01 -13.35 -22.94
N HIS A 427 -1.17 -12.25 -22.22
CA HIS A 427 -2.38 -11.91 -21.45
C HIS A 427 -2.99 -10.57 -21.91
N ILE A 428 -3.07 -10.35 -23.23
CA ILE A 428 -3.37 -9.06 -23.90
C ILE A 428 -4.76 -8.46 -23.64
N ASP A 429 -5.67 -9.09 -22.90
CA ASP A 429 -6.98 -8.47 -22.61
C ASP A 429 -6.82 -7.19 -21.77
N GLY A 430 -7.36 -6.08 -22.28
CA GLY A 430 -7.22 -4.74 -21.71
C GLY A 430 -7.72 -4.61 -20.26
N GLU A 431 -8.70 -5.43 -19.85
CA GLU A 431 -9.16 -5.54 -18.46
C GLU A 431 -8.27 -6.43 -17.58
N ARG A 432 -7.45 -7.31 -18.17
CA ARG A 432 -6.48 -8.16 -17.44
C ARG A 432 -5.14 -7.47 -17.21
N ARG A 433 -4.70 -6.58 -18.12
CA ARG A 433 -3.45 -5.80 -17.94
C ARG A 433 -3.38 -5.04 -16.61
N THR A 434 -4.53 -4.63 -16.09
CA THR A 434 -4.67 -3.85 -14.86
C THR A 434 -4.91 -4.73 -13.61
N ARG A 435 -5.53 -5.91 -13.77
CA ARG A 435 -5.78 -6.85 -12.65
C ARG A 435 -4.55 -7.69 -12.30
N THR A 436 -3.76 -8.15 -13.28
CA THR A 436 -2.61 -9.06 -13.06
C THR A 436 -1.50 -8.44 -12.21
N LEU A 437 -1.38 -7.11 -12.17
CA LEU A 437 -0.41 -6.40 -11.32
C LEU A 437 -0.94 -6.02 -9.93
N ALA A 438 -2.25 -5.75 -9.82
CA ALA A 438 -2.87 -5.38 -8.56
C ALA A 438 -2.98 -6.59 -7.62
N PHE A 439 -2.95 -7.81 -8.18
CA PHE A 439 -3.13 -9.05 -7.46
C PHE A 439 -2.09 -10.09 -7.89
N ALA A 440 -1.00 -10.21 -7.13
CA ALA A 440 -0.39 -11.53 -6.96
C ALA A 440 -1.37 -12.33 -6.09
N GLU A 441 -2.41 -12.87 -6.71
CA GLU A 441 -3.35 -13.76 -6.05
C GLU A 441 -2.58 -14.99 -5.54
N ALA A 442 -2.48 -15.11 -4.21
CA ALA A 442 -2.46 -16.44 -3.63
C ALA A 442 -3.72 -17.17 -4.14
N PRO A 443 -3.65 -18.48 -4.45
CA PRO A 443 -4.82 -19.21 -4.93
C PRO A 443 -5.98 -18.92 -3.99
N GLN A 444 -7.08 -18.42 -4.53
CA GLN A 444 -8.34 -18.37 -3.80
C GLN A 444 -8.61 -19.78 -3.31
N ALA A 445 -8.42 -20.02 -2.01
CA ALA A 445 -9.11 -21.11 -1.38
C ALA A 445 -10.59 -20.74 -1.51
N GLU A 446 -11.33 -21.43 -2.36
CA GLU A 446 -12.79 -21.43 -2.27
C GLU A 446 -13.14 -21.84 -0.85
N VAL A 447 -13.42 -20.85 0.00
CA VAL A 447 -13.92 -21.12 1.34
C VAL A 447 -15.36 -21.56 1.17
N GLN A 448 -15.56 -22.88 1.10
CA GLN A 448 -16.89 -23.46 1.10
C GLN A 448 -17.61 -23.05 2.37
N ALA A 449 -18.74 -22.38 2.20
CA ALA A 449 -19.67 -22.09 3.26
C ALA A 449 -20.15 -23.43 3.87
N GLY A 450 -20.13 -23.51 5.20
CA GLY A 450 -20.43 -24.75 5.92
C GLY A 450 -21.93 -25.03 6.01
N PRO A 451 -22.39 -26.27 6.19
CA PRO A 451 -23.83 -26.57 6.23
C PRO A 451 -24.56 -25.75 7.30
N TRP A 452 -25.78 -25.28 7.00
CA TRP A 452 -26.66 -24.58 7.95
C TRP A 452 -26.88 -25.39 9.22
N ASN A 453 -26.63 -24.77 10.39
CA ASN A 453 -26.88 -25.38 11.70
C ASN A 453 -27.99 -24.62 12.43
N GLN A 454 -28.85 -25.32 13.18
CA GLN A 454 -29.78 -24.65 14.09
C GLN A 454 -29.02 -24.06 15.29
N ALA A 455 -29.26 -22.79 15.57
CA ALA A 455 -28.69 -22.06 16.70
C ALA A 455 -29.72 -21.07 17.28
N HIS A 456 -29.30 -20.38 18.34
CA HIS A 456 -30.02 -19.23 18.87
C HIS A 456 -29.13 -18.00 18.79
N ALA A 457 -29.73 -16.85 18.49
CA ALA A 457 -29.09 -15.54 18.46
C ALA A 457 -29.77 -14.59 19.44
N THR A 458 -29.00 -13.77 20.14
CA THR A 458 -29.52 -12.67 20.97
C THR A 458 -28.89 -11.35 20.54
N PHE A 459 -29.73 -10.36 20.24
CA PHE A 459 -29.31 -9.01 19.85
C PHE A 459 -29.35 -8.06 21.04
N TYR A 460 -28.42 -7.11 21.08
CA TYR A 460 -28.32 -6.11 22.13
C TYR A 460 -29.08 -4.84 21.70
N GLU A 461 -30.04 -4.37 22.51
CA GLU A 461 -30.73 -3.09 22.26
C GLU A 461 -30.08 -1.92 23.02
N GLY A 462 -30.02 -0.75 22.38
CA GLY A 462 -29.33 0.45 22.85
C GLY A 462 -29.94 1.09 24.10
N GLY A 463 -29.37 0.78 25.27
CA GLY A 463 -29.48 1.56 26.51
C GLY A 463 -28.14 2.15 26.95
N SER A 464 -28.15 3.17 27.81
CA SER A 464 -26.94 3.91 28.26
C SER A 464 -26.08 3.19 29.31
N GLY A 465 -26.11 1.86 29.35
CA GLY A 465 -25.37 1.02 30.30
C GLY A 465 -24.19 0.30 29.65
N THR A 466 -23.25 -0.19 30.46
CA THR A 466 -22.15 -1.03 29.95
C THR A 466 -22.69 -2.33 29.40
N PHE A 467 -22.52 -2.56 28.10
CA PHE A 467 -22.86 -3.83 27.46
C PHE A 467 -21.74 -4.83 27.71
N GLY A 468 -21.78 -5.46 28.89
CA GLY A 468 -20.81 -6.49 29.28
C GLY A 468 -20.74 -7.57 28.20
N GLY A 469 -19.68 -7.53 27.41
CA GLY A 469 -19.40 -8.52 26.37
C GLY A 469 -18.71 -9.71 26.99
N ALA A 470 -19.16 -10.91 26.67
CA ALA A 470 -18.41 -12.10 27.08
C ALA A 470 -17.16 -12.29 26.16
N CYS A 471 -16.13 -12.99 26.67
CA CYS A 471 -14.74 -13.10 26.16
C CYS A 471 -13.72 -12.02 26.58
N GLY A 472 -14.00 -11.28 27.65
CA GLY A 472 -13.06 -10.28 28.21
C GLY A 472 -13.22 -8.88 27.62
N TYR A 473 -14.28 -8.69 26.83
CA TYR A 473 -14.73 -7.39 26.34
C TYR A 473 -15.40 -6.63 27.49
N GLN A 474 -14.87 -5.47 27.90
CA GLN A 474 -15.51 -4.69 28.96
C GLN A 474 -16.80 -4.02 28.47
N ASP A 475 -16.79 -3.55 27.23
CA ASP A 475 -17.93 -2.93 26.56
C ASP A 475 -17.78 -3.09 25.04
N VAL A 476 -18.74 -3.75 24.39
CA VAL A 476 -18.68 -4.04 22.95
C VAL A 476 -18.66 -2.76 22.09
N VAL A 477 -19.26 -1.66 22.55
CA VAL A 477 -19.29 -0.37 21.86
C VAL A 477 -17.94 0.35 22.00
N GLN A 478 -17.34 0.36 23.19
CA GLN A 478 -15.99 0.94 23.38
C GLN A 478 -14.90 0.18 22.63
N GLU A 479 -15.07 -1.13 22.43
CA GLU A 479 -14.12 -1.96 21.69
C GLU A 479 -14.35 -1.98 20.17
N GLY A 480 -15.25 -1.11 19.67
CA GLY A 480 -15.43 -0.83 18.25
C GLY A 480 -16.40 -1.77 17.52
N TYR A 481 -17.22 -2.54 18.25
CA TYR A 481 -18.31 -3.32 17.69
C TYR A 481 -19.64 -2.56 17.83
N GLY A 482 -20.29 -2.27 16.72
CA GLY A 482 -21.61 -1.63 16.71
C GLY A 482 -22.72 -2.57 17.21
N LEU A 483 -23.77 -2.01 17.80
CA LEU A 483 -24.94 -2.77 18.27
C LEU A 483 -25.81 -3.29 17.11
N GLU A 484 -25.67 -2.71 15.92
CA GLU A 484 -26.53 -3.01 14.77
C GLU A 484 -26.26 -4.39 14.13
N ASN A 485 -25.02 -4.88 14.19
CA ASN A 485 -24.59 -6.11 13.51
C ASN A 485 -23.84 -7.10 14.43
N THR A 486 -24.03 -6.99 15.75
CA THR A 486 -23.39 -7.86 16.75
C THR A 486 -24.43 -8.68 17.51
N ALA A 487 -24.25 -10.00 17.58
CA ALA A 487 -25.18 -10.91 18.26
C ALA A 487 -24.46 -12.01 19.04
N ALA A 488 -25.02 -12.43 20.18
CA ALA A 488 -24.54 -13.58 20.91
C ALA A 488 -25.12 -14.88 20.32
N LEU A 489 -24.27 -15.83 19.92
CA LEU A 489 -24.69 -17.11 19.33
C LEU A 489 -24.54 -18.30 20.30
N SER A 490 -25.34 -19.35 20.08
CA SER A 490 -25.30 -20.58 20.90
C SER A 490 -24.03 -21.42 20.67
N THR A 491 -23.70 -22.30 21.63
CA THR A 491 -22.48 -23.14 21.64
C THR A 491 -22.37 -24.18 20.53
N VAL A 492 -23.40 -24.35 19.71
CA VAL A 492 -23.42 -25.33 18.61
C VAL A 492 -22.31 -25.04 17.58
N LEU A 493 -21.94 -23.77 17.41
CA LEU A 493 -20.97 -23.30 16.41
C LEU A 493 -19.52 -23.29 16.94
N PHE A 494 -19.32 -22.93 18.21
CA PHE A 494 -18.00 -22.81 18.83
C PHE A 494 -17.28 -24.16 19.04
N LYS A 495 -17.99 -25.29 18.98
CA LYS A 495 -17.41 -26.64 19.19
C LYS A 495 -16.64 -27.20 18.00
N LYS A 496 -16.66 -26.55 16.82
CA LYS A 496 -16.01 -27.04 15.58
C LYS A 496 -14.81 -26.20 15.11
N GLY A 497 -14.21 -25.39 15.98
CA GLY A 497 -13.02 -24.57 15.64
C GLY A 497 -13.34 -23.15 15.15
N GLN A 498 -14.59 -22.70 15.24
CA GLN A 498 -14.99 -21.31 15.00
C GLN A 498 -14.90 -20.50 16.30
N THR A 499 -14.45 -19.24 16.23
CA THR A 499 -14.11 -18.41 17.41
C THR A 499 -15.04 -17.21 17.59
N CYS A 500 -15.06 -16.61 18.78
CA CYS A 500 -15.66 -15.28 18.99
C CYS A 500 -15.04 -14.24 18.05
N GLY A 501 -15.84 -13.28 17.58
CA GLY A 501 -15.43 -12.29 16.60
C GLY A 501 -15.48 -12.78 15.15
N ALA A 502 -15.81 -14.06 14.91
CA ALA A 502 -16.06 -14.57 13.57
C ALA A 502 -17.41 -14.07 13.02
N CYS A 503 -17.51 -14.09 11.69
CA CYS A 503 -18.67 -13.62 10.94
C CYS A 503 -19.62 -14.79 10.65
N TYR A 504 -20.92 -14.53 10.76
CA TYR A 504 -21.94 -15.55 10.58
C TYR A 504 -23.09 -14.98 9.77
N GLU A 505 -23.57 -15.77 8.82
CA GLU A 505 -24.86 -15.53 8.18
C GLU A 505 -25.94 -16.25 8.98
N ILE A 506 -26.97 -15.51 9.35
CA ILE A 506 -28.11 -16.04 10.09
C ILE A 506 -29.39 -15.83 9.26
N LYS A 507 -30.27 -16.82 9.29
CA LYS A 507 -31.63 -16.70 8.75
C LYS A 507 -32.63 -17.26 9.73
N CYS A 508 -33.84 -16.71 9.75
CA CYS A 508 -34.83 -17.08 10.74
C CYS A 508 -35.33 -18.51 10.51
N ALA A 509 -35.42 -19.27 11.60
CA ALA A 509 -35.91 -20.62 11.59
C ALA A 509 -37.26 -20.66 12.32
N ASN A 510 -38.33 -20.96 11.60
CA ASN A 510 -39.66 -21.25 12.14
C ASN A 510 -40.41 -20.10 12.84
N ASP A 511 -39.89 -18.86 12.85
CA ASP A 511 -40.58 -17.73 13.50
C ASP A 511 -40.37 -16.38 12.76
N PRO A 512 -41.19 -16.08 11.73
CA PRO A 512 -40.99 -14.94 10.83
C PRO A 512 -41.38 -13.58 11.44
N GLN A 513 -42.05 -13.57 12.60
CA GLN A 513 -42.55 -12.33 13.23
C GLN A 513 -41.43 -11.41 13.74
N TRP A 514 -40.23 -11.96 13.99
CA TRP A 514 -39.07 -11.23 14.49
C TRP A 514 -38.09 -10.80 13.40
N CYS A 515 -38.44 -11.01 12.13
CA CYS A 515 -37.54 -10.87 11.00
C CYS A 515 -38.14 -9.98 9.92
N ASN A 516 -37.33 -9.11 9.32
CA ASN A 516 -37.78 -8.21 8.26
C ASN A 516 -38.32 -9.00 7.05
N LEU A 517 -39.58 -8.78 6.72
CA LEU A 517 -40.22 -9.33 5.52
C LEU A 517 -39.41 -8.94 4.27
N GLY A 518 -38.89 -9.95 3.56
CA GLY A 518 -38.17 -9.76 2.30
C GLY A 518 -36.64 -9.70 2.39
N ARG A 519 -36.01 -9.93 3.55
CA ARG A 519 -34.55 -10.15 3.65
C ARG A 519 -34.23 -11.64 3.83
N PRO A 520 -33.41 -12.27 2.96
CA PRO A 520 -33.16 -13.72 3.01
C PRO A 520 -32.30 -14.17 4.20
N SER A 521 -31.43 -13.29 4.71
CA SER A 521 -30.50 -13.54 5.82
C SER A 521 -29.87 -12.22 6.31
N LEU A 522 -29.21 -12.26 7.47
CA LEU A 522 -28.45 -11.15 8.06
C LEU A 522 -27.03 -11.64 8.38
N PHE A 523 -26.03 -10.78 8.16
CA PHE A 523 -24.65 -11.05 8.58
C PHE A 523 -24.37 -10.41 9.93
N VAL A 524 -23.82 -11.17 10.86
CA VAL A 524 -23.51 -10.72 12.22
C VAL A 524 -22.09 -11.12 12.63
N THR A 525 -21.47 -10.30 13.46
CA THR A 525 -20.29 -10.71 14.23
C THR A 525 -20.75 -11.39 15.51
N ALA A 526 -20.32 -12.64 15.74
CA ALA A 526 -20.78 -13.38 16.91
C ALA A 526 -19.93 -13.13 18.17
N THR A 527 -20.61 -12.91 19.28
CA THR A 527 -20.06 -12.97 20.64
C THR A 527 -20.52 -14.26 21.34
N ASN A 528 -19.90 -14.66 22.46
CA ASN A 528 -20.34 -15.85 23.19
C ASN A 528 -21.56 -15.56 24.10
N HIS A 529 -22.36 -16.63 24.30
CA HIS A 529 -23.47 -16.84 25.23
C HIS A 529 -24.14 -15.62 25.90
N CYS A 530 -25.40 -15.38 25.54
CA CYS A 530 -26.39 -15.05 26.57
C CYS A 530 -26.73 -16.31 27.38
N PRO A 531 -26.83 -16.24 28.72
CA PRO A 531 -27.42 -17.32 29.50
C PRO A 531 -28.87 -17.52 29.05
N LEU A 532 -29.29 -18.78 28.93
CA LEU A 532 -30.71 -19.10 28.81
C LEU A 532 -31.41 -18.49 30.02
N THR A 533 -32.21 -17.45 29.82
CA THR A 533 -33.08 -16.94 30.88
C THR A 533 -33.98 -18.09 31.33
N THR A 534 -33.95 -18.29 32.65
CA THR A 534 -34.50 -19.42 33.40
C THR A 534 -36.04 -19.44 33.39
N ILE A 535 -36.68 -19.64 32.24
CA ILE A 535 -38.16 -19.72 32.16
C ILE A 535 -38.68 -21.06 31.60
N ASN A 536 -37.84 -21.95 31.03
CA ASN A 536 -38.34 -23.24 30.49
C ASN A 536 -37.50 -24.49 30.79
N ARG A 537 -36.93 -24.61 32.01
CA ARG A 537 -36.52 -25.91 32.57
C ARG A 537 -37.24 -26.16 33.89
N LEU A 538 -38.48 -26.64 33.82
CA LEU A 538 -39.19 -27.17 34.98
C LEU A 538 -38.67 -28.57 35.35
N LYS A 539 -38.54 -28.81 36.66
CA LYS A 539 -38.45 -30.11 37.35
C LYS A 539 -37.19 -30.94 37.09
N MET A 540 -36.20 -30.83 37.97
CA MET A 540 -35.68 -31.97 38.75
C MET A 540 -35.06 -31.45 40.07
N GLU A 541 -35.67 -31.88 41.17
CA GLU A 541 -35.10 -32.10 42.51
C GLU A 541 -34.55 -30.91 43.34
N GLY A 542 -35.44 -30.39 44.20
CA GLY A 542 -35.16 -30.21 45.63
C GLY A 542 -34.61 -28.86 46.12
N GLY A 543 -35.48 -28.02 46.70
CA GLY A 543 -35.08 -27.03 47.73
C GLY A 543 -35.64 -25.60 47.63
N ALA A 544 -36.91 -25.43 48.02
CA ALA A 544 -37.52 -24.29 48.73
C ALA A 544 -37.18 -22.82 48.36
N THR A 545 -38.15 -22.06 47.82
CA THR A 545 -39.00 -21.05 48.52
C THR A 545 -39.75 -20.11 47.53
N HIS A 546 -40.93 -19.64 47.97
CA HIS A 546 -42.06 -18.94 47.32
C HIS A 546 -41.74 -17.65 46.49
N HIS A 547 -42.54 -17.12 45.54
CA HIS A 547 -43.95 -16.67 45.61
C HIS A 547 -44.61 -16.42 44.22
N GLU A 548 -45.92 -16.13 44.28
CA GLU A 548 -47.02 -16.15 43.29
C GLU A 548 -47.12 -15.08 42.18
N ASN A 549 -47.77 -15.51 41.06
CA ASN A 549 -48.83 -14.92 40.21
C ASN A 549 -48.86 -13.42 39.78
N ILE A 550 -49.20 -13.18 38.49
CA ILE A 550 -50.43 -12.49 37.98
C ILE A 550 -50.36 -12.31 36.42
N SER A 551 -51.52 -12.39 35.75
CA SER A 551 -51.78 -12.54 34.30
C SER A 551 -52.72 -11.46 33.73
N ILE A 552 -52.57 -10.93 32.48
CA ILE A 552 -53.55 -10.01 31.82
C ILE A 552 -53.55 -10.05 30.25
N LEU A 553 -54.74 -9.89 29.62
CA LEU A 553 -55.10 -9.52 28.21
C LEU A 553 -56.41 -8.64 28.25
N PRO A 554 -56.97 -8.01 27.17
CA PRO A 554 -56.43 -7.18 26.05
C PRO A 554 -57.29 -5.94 25.59
N SER A 555 -56.85 -5.24 24.49
CA SER A 555 -57.61 -4.47 23.43
C SER A 555 -57.75 -2.92 23.57
N LEU A 556 -57.87 -2.01 22.54
CA LEU A 556 -58.17 -2.00 21.07
C LEU A 556 -57.98 -0.57 20.40
N ALA A 557 -57.63 -0.49 19.08
CA ALA A 557 -57.96 0.48 17.97
C ALA A 557 -57.57 2.00 17.99
N SER A 558 -57.30 2.80 16.90
CA SER A 558 -57.16 2.68 15.41
C SER A 558 -56.81 4.04 14.69
N SER A 559 -56.02 4.03 13.57
CA SER A 559 -56.03 4.85 12.28
C SER A 559 -55.88 6.41 12.25
N ASN A 560 -55.30 7.18 11.27
CA ASN A 560 -54.64 7.02 9.93
C ASN A 560 -53.95 8.34 9.38
N LEU A 561 -52.64 8.27 8.95
CA LEU A 561 -51.88 8.79 7.75
C LEU A 561 -51.83 10.29 7.25
N PRO A 562 -50.86 10.78 6.38
CA PRO A 562 -49.49 10.34 5.91
C PRO A 562 -48.39 11.49 5.91
N LEU A 563 -47.05 11.34 5.73
CA LEU A 563 -46.19 10.88 4.60
C LEU A 563 -44.70 10.63 5.04
N THR A 564 -44.24 9.38 4.91
CA THR A 564 -42.91 8.80 4.54
C THR A 564 -41.53 9.37 4.99
N ARG A 565 -40.89 8.68 5.96
CA ARG A 565 -39.43 8.46 6.19
C ARG A 565 -39.21 7.01 6.70
N PRO A 566 -38.04 6.35 6.50
CA PRO A 566 -37.78 4.98 6.97
C PRO A 566 -37.60 4.94 8.49
N ALA A 567 -38.41 4.12 9.17
CA ALA A 567 -38.61 4.13 10.61
C ALA A 567 -37.49 3.44 11.40
N LEU A 568 -36.68 4.25 12.10
CA LEU A 568 -36.06 3.89 13.37
C LEU A 568 -37.08 4.16 14.50
N PHE A 569 -37.15 3.24 15.45
CA PHE A 569 -38.00 3.29 16.63
C PHE A 569 -38.02 4.68 17.29
N GLN A 570 -39.19 5.30 17.39
CA GLN A 570 -39.45 6.40 18.31
C GLN A 570 -40.83 6.23 18.95
N SER A 571 -40.83 6.09 20.28
CA SER A 571 -41.97 6.41 21.14
C SER A 571 -41.93 7.90 21.49
N ASN A 572 -43.08 8.56 21.41
CA ASN A 572 -43.39 9.90 21.92
C ASN A 572 -44.90 9.84 22.26
N THR A 573 -45.44 10.27 23.41
CA THR A 573 -45.15 11.46 24.22
C THR A 573 -45.61 11.32 25.69
N GLU A 574 -44.86 12.01 26.56
CA GLU A 574 -45.26 12.77 27.76
C GLU A 574 -46.13 12.13 28.86
N GLY A 575 -45.44 11.77 29.95
CA GLY A 575 -45.97 11.52 31.28
C GLY A 575 -44.83 11.15 32.21
N SER A 576 -44.27 12.12 32.93
CA SER A 576 -43.18 11.94 33.88
C SER A 576 -43.56 10.97 35.01
N TYR A 577 -43.16 9.70 34.91
CA TYR A 577 -42.98 8.82 36.06
C TYR A 577 -41.73 7.96 35.86
N PHE A 578 -40.71 8.26 36.65
CA PHE A 578 -39.53 7.42 36.87
C PHE A 578 -39.99 6.03 37.37
N ILE A 579 -39.88 5.00 36.53
CA ILE A 579 -39.84 3.60 36.97
C ILE A 579 -38.76 2.89 36.14
N SER A 580 -37.65 2.58 36.81
CA SER A 580 -36.61 1.65 36.36
C SER A 580 -37.18 0.22 36.26
N PHE A 581 -36.90 -0.52 35.18
CA PHE A 581 -36.33 -1.88 35.17
C PHE A 581 -36.49 -2.64 33.83
N ALA A 582 -35.46 -3.45 33.53
CA ALA A 582 -35.36 -4.61 32.62
C ALA A 582 -34.96 -4.37 31.13
N SER A 583 -33.69 -4.66 30.83
CA SER A 583 -33.19 -4.96 29.48
C SER A 583 -33.93 -6.18 28.91
N PHE A 584 -34.61 -6.02 27.76
CA PHE A 584 -35.16 -7.16 27.02
C PHE A 584 -34.08 -7.74 26.09
N CYS A 585 -33.66 -8.98 26.36
CA CYS A 585 -32.88 -9.77 25.40
C CYS A 585 -33.86 -10.57 24.54
N ILE A 586 -33.92 -10.30 23.23
CA ILE A 586 -34.74 -11.07 22.30
C ILE A 586 -33.96 -12.31 21.85
N LEU A 587 -34.43 -13.50 22.22
CA LEU A 587 -33.84 -14.77 21.79
C LEU A 587 -34.52 -15.25 20.50
N LEU A 588 -33.81 -15.21 19.37
CA LEU A 588 -34.29 -15.74 18.10
C LEU A 588 -33.77 -17.16 17.84
N HIS A 589 -34.63 -18.02 17.30
CA HIS A 589 -34.21 -19.27 16.68
C HIS A 589 -33.79 -19.00 15.23
N VAL A 590 -32.55 -19.36 14.89
CA VAL A 590 -31.97 -19.09 13.58
C VAL A 590 -31.24 -20.30 13.04
N LEU A 591 -31.22 -20.44 11.72
CA LEU A 591 -30.21 -21.24 11.04
C LEU A 591 -28.98 -20.35 10.85
N VAL A 592 -27.79 -20.92 11.07
CA VAL A 592 -26.52 -20.20 10.99
C VAL A 592 -25.50 -20.94 10.13
N GLU A 593 -24.80 -20.19 9.29
CA GLU A 593 -23.70 -20.63 8.43
C GLU A 593 -22.46 -19.74 8.72
N GLY A 594 -21.30 -20.38 8.93
CA GLY A 594 -20.07 -19.67 9.29
C GLY A 594 -19.39 -19.10 8.04
N LEU A 595 -19.05 -17.81 8.06
CA LEU A 595 -18.46 -17.11 6.93
C LEU A 595 -17.21 -16.34 7.36
N PHE A 596 -16.26 -16.21 6.44
CA PHE A 596 -15.01 -15.50 6.70
C PHE A 596 -15.01 -14.04 6.25
N PHE A 597 -16.13 -13.54 5.70
CA PHE A 597 -16.30 -12.15 5.27
C PHE A 597 -17.59 -11.54 5.84
N CYS A 598 -17.45 -10.54 6.73
CA CYS A 598 -18.45 -9.47 6.86
C CYS A 598 -17.81 -8.18 6.35
N PHE A 599 -18.56 -7.43 5.53
CA PHE A 599 -18.26 -6.03 5.30
C PHE A 599 -18.60 -5.24 6.58
N ARG A 600 -17.60 -4.54 7.13
CA ARG A 600 -17.81 -3.52 8.16
C ARG A 600 -18.45 -2.30 7.49
N ASN A 601 -19.67 -1.95 7.90
CA ASN A 601 -20.24 -0.60 7.67
C ASN A 601 -19.86 0.29 8.85
#